data_AF-G8PNL7-F1
#
_entry.id   AF-G8PNL7-F1
#
_cell.length_a   1.000
_cell.length_b   1.000
_cell.length_c   1.000
_cell.angle_alpha   90.00
_cell.angle_beta   90.00
_cell.angle_gamma   90.00
#
_symmetry.space_group_name_H-M   'P 1'
#
loop_
_entity.id
_entity.type
_entity.pdbx_description
1 polymer ?
#
loop_
_entity_poly.entity_id
_entity_poly.type
_entity_poly.pdbx_seq_one_letter_code
_entity_poly.pdbx_strand_id
1 'polypeptide(L)'
;MIVGRSQISLWAYVARFIAIFVLAKAAIFIILMIDFLVWDVEFPLQYVWEVDSPLQYFDWMLAIACGESVGETIYRRNGVGLEGTCLLKLSGFCLLSFLIIEVIFTLVAILVDPSLAWFPKTTVEGVFSLFFPAIFIFWMIWFGFKWGFRTGEKKAAKRAAEAAEQSLTELLLSFEKQLLDPAVRRVRKKLERLLHVDFVEIGASGRTYDRQQVLDELPAEAHGYPTRTIEGFQIRELGEGLVQVFYDIAENGTRRTSIWMFAGHRWRMIYHQGTPRGS
;
A
#
# COMPACT_ATOMS: atom_id res chain seq x y z
N MET A 1 19.77 3.64 26.89
CA MET A 1 19.07 2.35 26.66
C MET A 1 18.84 2.21 25.16
N ILE A 2 19.73 1.49 24.47
CA ILE A 2 19.67 1.26 23.02
C ILE A 2 18.87 -0.03 22.84
N VAL A 3 17.61 0.10 22.41
CA VAL A 3 16.75 -1.02 22.06
C VAL A 3 17.41 -1.79 20.91
N GLY A 4 17.54 -3.11 21.10
CA GLY A 4 18.32 -3.98 20.23
C GLY A 4 17.92 -3.88 18.77
N ARG A 5 18.88 -3.49 17.92
CA ARG A 5 18.78 -3.69 16.48
C ARG A 5 18.67 -5.20 16.25
N SER A 6 17.47 -5.69 15.95
CA SER A 6 17.32 -6.98 15.30
C SER A 6 18.26 -6.96 14.09
N GLN A 7 19.26 -7.85 14.08
CA GLN A 7 20.15 -7.94 12.93
C GLN A 7 19.29 -8.35 11.74
N ILE A 8 19.08 -7.42 10.81
CA ILE A 8 18.39 -7.71 9.56
C ILE A 8 19.26 -8.73 8.82
N SER A 9 18.80 -9.99 8.78
CA SER A 9 19.50 -11.05 8.05
C SER A 9 19.44 -10.74 6.54
N LEU A 10 20.55 -10.26 5.99
CA LEU A 10 20.67 -9.93 4.57
C LEU A 10 20.48 -11.17 3.69
N TRP A 11 20.87 -12.35 4.18
CA TRP A 11 20.80 -13.61 3.43
C TRP A 11 19.38 -13.96 3.00
N ALA A 12 18.37 -13.70 3.82
CA ALA A 12 16.98 -13.94 3.46
C ALA A 12 16.53 -13.06 2.27
N TYR A 13 17.07 -11.84 2.16
CA TYR A 13 16.76 -10.92 1.06
C TYR A 13 17.57 -11.24 -0.19
N VAL A 14 18.83 -11.69 -0.04
CA VAL A 14 19.63 -12.24 -1.15
C VAL A 14 18.93 -13.47 -1.74
N ALA A 15 18.51 -14.43 -0.91
CA ALA A 15 17.78 -15.61 -1.37
C ALA A 15 16.48 -15.25 -2.11
N ARG A 16 15.75 -14.23 -1.62
CA ARG A 16 14.55 -13.73 -2.30
C ARG A 16 14.88 -13.06 -3.64
N PHE A 17 15.96 -12.28 -3.71
CA PHE A 17 16.44 -11.69 -4.95
C PHE A 17 16.76 -12.78 -5.97
N ILE A 18 17.54 -13.80 -5.57
CA ILE A 18 17.87 -14.97 -6.40
C ILE A 18 16.60 -15.65 -6.91
N ALA A 19 15.64 -15.94 -6.02
CA ALA A 19 14.42 -16.62 -6.41
C ALA A 19 13.61 -15.83 -7.46
N ILE A 20 13.43 -14.52 -7.26
CA ILE A 20 12.73 -13.66 -8.23
C ILE A 20 13.47 -13.65 -9.57
N PHE A 21 14.79 -13.49 -9.53
CA PHE A 21 15.62 -13.42 -10.72
C PHE A 21 15.60 -14.71 -11.54
N VAL A 22 15.82 -15.86 -10.90
CA VAL A 22 15.78 -17.17 -11.56
C VAL A 22 14.42 -17.47 -12.15
N LEU A 23 13.33 -17.18 -11.42
CA LEU A 23 11.97 -17.39 -11.93
C LEU A 23 11.69 -16.52 -13.16
N ALA A 24 12.12 -15.25 -13.14
CA ALA A 24 11.95 -14.37 -14.29
C ALA A 24 12.77 -14.84 -15.50
N LYS A 25 14.04 -15.24 -15.30
CA LYS A 25 14.88 -15.79 -16.37
C LYS A 25 14.30 -17.09 -16.95
N ALA A 26 13.81 -17.99 -16.10
CA ALA A 26 13.16 -19.22 -16.55
C ALA A 26 11.89 -18.93 -17.35
N ALA A 27 11.06 -17.97 -16.91
CA ALA A 27 9.87 -17.57 -17.64
C ALA A 27 10.21 -16.97 -19.02
N ILE A 28 11.21 -16.09 -19.10
CA ILE A 28 11.69 -15.52 -20.37
C ILE A 28 12.20 -16.63 -21.29
N PHE A 29 13.01 -17.56 -20.78
CA PHE A 29 13.51 -18.70 -21.55
C PHE A 29 12.37 -19.56 -22.12
N ILE A 30 11.35 -19.85 -21.30
CA ILE A 30 10.17 -20.61 -21.76
C ILE A 30 9.41 -19.86 -22.86
N ILE A 31 9.23 -18.54 -22.71
CA ILE A 31 8.57 -17.71 -23.73
C ILE A 31 9.34 -17.77 -25.04
N LEU A 32 10.66 -17.57 -25.00
CA LEU A 32 11.52 -17.65 -26.18
C LEU A 32 11.47 -19.04 -26.85
N MET A 33 11.38 -20.11 -26.06
CA MET A 33 11.23 -21.47 -26.59
C MET A 33 9.87 -21.72 -27.24
N ILE A 34 8.78 -21.19 -26.67
CA ILE A 34 7.45 -21.28 -27.29
C ILE A 34 7.43 -20.51 -28.60
N ASP A 35 8.02 -19.31 -28.64
CA ASP A 35 8.05 -18.48 -29.85
C ASP A 35 8.81 -19.18 -30.97
N PHE A 36 9.95 -19.79 -30.66
CA PHE A 36 10.71 -20.62 -31.60
C PHE A 36 9.89 -21.81 -32.11
N LEU A 37 9.24 -22.56 -31.21
CA LEU A 37 8.48 -23.78 -31.56
C LEU A 37 7.20 -23.52 -32.36
N VAL A 38 6.51 -22.41 -32.10
CA VAL A 38 5.18 -22.13 -32.66
C VAL A 38 5.25 -21.30 -33.95
N TRP A 39 6.18 -20.35 -34.02
CA TRP A 39 6.21 -19.34 -35.07
C TRP A 39 7.40 -19.47 -36.02
N ASP A 40 8.30 -20.44 -35.79
CA ASP A 40 9.56 -20.61 -36.54
C ASP A 40 10.38 -19.30 -36.59
N VAL A 41 10.24 -18.47 -35.55
CA VAL A 41 11.00 -17.24 -35.41
C VAL A 41 12.38 -17.64 -34.91
N GLU A 42 13.36 -17.64 -35.80
CA GLU A 42 14.78 -17.70 -35.44
C GLU A 42 15.15 -16.43 -34.68
N PHE A 43 14.92 -16.43 -33.36
CA PHE A 43 15.54 -15.44 -32.51
C PHE A 43 17.05 -15.67 -32.58
N PRO A 44 17.85 -14.71 -33.06
CA PRO A 44 19.26 -14.94 -33.22
C PRO A 44 19.89 -14.88 -31.83
N LEU A 45 20.01 -16.05 -31.19
CA LEU A 45 20.54 -16.22 -29.84
C LEU A 45 21.98 -15.71 -29.73
N GLN A 46 22.68 -15.56 -30.86
CA GLN A 46 23.96 -14.87 -30.98
C GLN A 46 23.91 -13.41 -30.47
N TYR A 47 22.75 -12.75 -30.55
CA TYR A 47 22.59 -11.40 -30.00
C TYR A 47 22.45 -11.42 -28.48
N VAL A 48 22.05 -12.53 -27.83
CA VAL A 48 21.88 -12.56 -26.35
C VAL A 48 23.14 -12.06 -25.62
N TRP A 49 24.32 -12.29 -26.20
CA TRP A 49 25.62 -12.01 -25.60
C TRP A 49 26.40 -10.88 -26.29
N GLU A 50 25.81 -10.21 -27.28
CA GLU A 50 26.42 -9.07 -27.93
C GLU A 50 26.27 -7.81 -27.05
N VAL A 51 27.35 -7.02 -26.93
CA VAL A 51 27.48 -5.89 -25.99
C VAL A 51 26.48 -4.75 -26.25
N ASP A 52 25.70 -4.83 -27.34
CA ASP A 52 24.66 -3.86 -27.72
C ASP A 52 23.30 -4.50 -28.02
N SER A 53 23.06 -5.71 -27.50
CA SER A 53 21.81 -6.41 -27.80
C SER A 53 20.61 -5.88 -27.01
N PRO A 54 19.41 -5.89 -27.62
CA PRO A 54 18.18 -5.57 -26.90
C PRO A 54 17.98 -6.40 -25.61
N LEU A 55 18.46 -7.65 -25.59
CA LEU A 55 18.32 -8.58 -24.48
C LEU A 55 19.19 -8.22 -23.27
N GLN A 56 20.34 -7.57 -23.48
CA GLN A 56 21.18 -7.09 -22.37
C GLN A 56 20.49 -5.96 -21.57
N TYR A 57 19.73 -5.09 -22.24
CA TYR A 57 18.93 -4.06 -21.57
C TYR A 57 17.81 -4.67 -20.71
N PHE A 58 17.25 -5.81 -21.12
CA PHE A 58 16.23 -6.52 -20.31
C PHE A 58 16.80 -6.99 -18.98
N ASP A 59 18.03 -7.48 -18.95
CA ASP A 59 18.68 -7.93 -17.72
C ASP A 59 18.91 -6.79 -16.73
N TRP A 60 19.21 -5.59 -17.23
CA TRP A 60 19.32 -4.40 -16.40
C TRP A 60 17.97 -4.01 -15.80
N MET A 61 16.90 -4.05 -16.61
CA MET A 61 15.54 -3.79 -16.12
C MET A 61 15.10 -4.84 -15.10
N LEU A 62 15.46 -6.10 -15.32
CA LEU A 62 15.17 -7.19 -14.41
C LEU A 62 15.92 -7.02 -13.08
N ALA A 63 17.17 -6.54 -13.11
CA ALA A 63 17.94 -6.21 -11.91
C ALA A 63 17.26 -5.10 -11.07
N ILE A 64 16.75 -4.05 -11.74
CA ILE A 64 15.95 -3.00 -11.06
C ILE A 64 14.68 -3.60 -10.46
N ALA A 65 13.91 -4.38 -11.22
CA ALA A 65 12.64 -4.95 -10.77
C ALA A 65 12.83 -5.93 -9.58
N CYS A 66 13.88 -6.75 -9.62
CA CYS A 66 14.27 -7.60 -8.50
C CYS A 66 14.64 -6.77 -7.27
N GLY A 67 15.42 -5.70 -7.47
CA GLY A 67 15.77 -4.74 -6.43
C GLY A 67 14.54 -4.06 -5.84
N GLU A 68 13.60 -3.59 -6.66
CA GLU A 68 12.36 -2.96 -6.21
C GLU A 68 11.52 -3.90 -5.35
N SER A 69 11.27 -5.12 -5.83
CA SER A 69 10.45 -6.11 -5.12
C SER A 69 11.04 -6.49 -3.76
N VAL A 70 12.36 -6.66 -3.69
CA VAL A 70 13.08 -6.95 -2.45
C VAL A 70 13.12 -5.71 -1.55
N GLY A 71 13.35 -4.52 -2.10
CA GLY A 71 13.35 -3.25 -1.38
C GLY A 71 12.00 -2.98 -0.70
N GLU A 72 10.89 -3.13 -1.44
CA GLU A 72 9.54 -3.02 -0.87
C GLU A 72 9.33 -4.06 0.25
N THR A 73 9.82 -5.28 0.07
CA THR A 73 9.71 -6.33 1.09
C THR A 73 10.48 -6.00 2.37
N ILE A 74 11.69 -5.45 2.24
CA ILE A 74 12.50 -4.99 3.37
C ILE A 74 11.73 -3.90 4.13
N TYR A 75 11.22 -2.89 3.42
CA TYR A 75 10.48 -1.80 4.05
C TYR A 75 9.23 -2.34 4.77
N ARG A 76 8.45 -3.18 4.09
CA ARG A 76 7.22 -3.78 4.66
C ARG A 76 7.48 -4.57 5.94
N ARG A 77 8.61 -5.27 6.05
CA ARG A 77 8.94 -6.10 7.22
C ARG A 77 9.55 -5.32 8.38
N ASN A 78 10.33 -4.29 8.09
CA ASN A 78 11.13 -3.60 9.11
C ASN A 78 10.65 -2.17 9.40
N GLY A 79 9.75 -1.62 8.57
CA GLY A 79 9.29 -0.23 8.64
C GLY A 79 10.30 0.81 8.17
N VAL A 80 11.52 0.39 7.81
CA VAL A 80 12.63 1.26 7.39
C VAL A 80 13.40 0.65 6.22
N GLY A 81 13.91 1.50 5.34
CA GLY A 81 14.83 1.10 4.27
C GLY A 81 16.26 0.87 4.79
N LEU A 82 17.06 0.09 4.06
CA LEU A 82 18.48 -0.07 4.37
C LEU A 82 19.30 1.11 3.84
N GLU A 83 20.33 1.49 4.58
CA GLU A 83 21.25 2.57 4.20
C GLU A 83 22.73 2.21 4.45
N GLY A 84 23.62 3.03 3.91
CA GLY A 84 25.06 2.93 4.10
C GLY A 84 25.63 1.55 3.74
N THR A 85 26.47 1.02 4.63
CA THR A 85 27.22 -0.22 4.40
C THR A 85 26.33 -1.46 4.26
N CYS A 86 25.17 -1.50 4.92
CA CYS A 86 24.25 -2.63 4.79
C CYS A 86 23.63 -2.72 3.39
N LEU A 87 23.24 -1.58 2.82
CA LEU A 87 22.69 -1.52 1.47
C LEU A 87 23.77 -1.90 0.43
N LEU A 88 24.98 -1.36 0.58
CA LEU A 88 26.10 -1.71 -0.30
C LEU A 88 26.45 -3.21 -0.24
N LYS A 89 26.49 -3.80 0.96
CA LYS A 89 26.72 -5.25 1.14
C LYS A 89 25.62 -6.07 0.47
N LEU A 90 24.35 -5.70 0.66
CA LEU A 90 23.23 -6.40 0.03
C LEU A 90 23.31 -6.32 -1.50
N SER A 91 23.54 -5.12 -2.07
CA SER A 91 23.76 -4.94 -3.51
C SER A 91 24.93 -5.78 -4.03
N GLY A 92 26.03 -5.85 -3.27
CA GLY A 92 27.19 -6.67 -3.64
C GLY A 92 26.88 -8.17 -3.64
N PHE A 93 26.19 -8.69 -2.62
CA PHE A 93 25.79 -10.11 -2.58
C PHE A 93 24.79 -10.46 -3.68
N CYS A 94 23.84 -9.57 -3.99
CA CYS A 94 22.91 -9.74 -5.09
C CYS A 94 23.61 -9.69 -6.46
N LEU A 95 24.56 -8.78 -6.65
CA LEU A 95 25.40 -8.72 -7.86
C LEU A 95 26.17 -10.04 -8.03
N LEU A 96 26.84 -10.52 -6.99
CA LEU A 96 27.59 -11.77 -7.06
C LEU A 96 26.69 -12.93 -7.49
N SER A 97 25.49 -13.00 -6.90
CA SER A 97 24.52 -14.03 -7.22
C SER A 97 23.98 -13.89 -8.65
N PHE A 98 23.72 -12.66 -9.09
CA PHE A 98 23.34 -12.33 -10.47
C PHE A 98 24.40 -12.83 -11.46
N LEU A 99 25.66 -12.49 -11.25
CA LEU A 99 26.77 -12.88 -12.14
C LEU A 99 26.94 -14.41 -12.18
N ILE A 100 26.83 -15.09 -11.04
CA ILE A 100 26.90 -16.56 -10.99
C ILE A 100 25.78 -17.18 -11.84
N ILE A 101 24.56 -16.67 -11.72
CA ILE A 101 23.41 -17.18 -12.47
C ILE A 101 23.59 -16.92 -13.97
N GLU A 102 24.04 -15.73 -14.37
CA GLU A 102 24.36 -15.43 -15.77
C GLU A 102 25.40 -16.39 -16.35
N VAL A 103 26.48 -16.66 -15.61
CA VAL A 103 27.50 -17.64 -16.05
C VAL A 103 26.89 -19.03 -16.25
N ILE A 104 26.03 -19.48 -15.33
CA ILE A 104 25.35 -20.78 -15.46
C ILE A 104 24.48 -20.83 -16.71
N PHE A 105 23.65 -19.80 -16.95
CA PHE A 105 22.80 -19.73 -18.13
C PHE A 105 23.62 -19.66 -19.43
N THR A 106 24.75 -18.92 -19.41
CA THR A 106 25.70 -18.87 -20.53
C THR A 106 26.26 -20.25 -20.84
N LEU A 107 26.71 -20.99 -19.83
CA LEU A 107 27.25 -22.34 -20.00
C LEU A 107 26.19 -23.31 -20.56
N VAL A 108 24.95 -23.23 -20.08
CA VAL A 108 23.84 -24.04 -20.61
C VAL A 108 23.56 -23.70 -22.07
N ALA A 109 23.56 -22.41 -22.44
CA ALA A 109 23.35 -21.99 -23.82
C ALA A 109 24.46 -22.52 -24.76
N ILE A 110 25.73 -22.45 -24.34
CA ILE A 110 26.87 -22.98 -25.11
C ILE A 110 26.80 -24.51 -25.26
N LEU A 111 26.29 -25.23 -24.26
CA LEU A 111 26.07 -26.68 -24.35
C LEU A 111 25.01 -27.04 -25.41
N VAL A 112 24.00 -26.17 -25.59
CA VAL A 112 22.94 -26.35 -26.60
C VAL A 112 23.44 -25.97 -27.99
N ASP A 113 24.14 -24.84 -28.11
CA ASP A 113 24.73 -24.36 -29.35
C ASP A 113 26.18 -23.91 -29.12
N PRO A 114 27.17 -24.77 -29.46
CA PRO A 114 28.58 -24.44 -29.31
C PRO A 114 29.05 -23.22 -30.11
N SER A 115 28.30 -22.79 -31.14
CA SER A 115 28.63 -21.60 -31.92
C SER A 115 28.48 -20.30 -31.11
N LEU A 116 27.74 -20.34 -30.00
CA LEU A 116 27.58 -19.23 -29.05
C LEU A 116 28.79 -19.03 -28.13
N ALA A 117 29.82 -19.88 -28.22
CA ALA A 117 31.03 -19.74 -27.42
C ALA A 117 31.82 -18.48 -27.83
N TRP A 118 31.61 -17.38 -27.10
CA TRP A 118 32.36 -16.15 -27.26
C TRP A 118 33.56 -16.12 -26.30
N PHE A 119 34.74 -15.85 -26.86
CA PHE A 119 35.96 -15.62 -26.09
C PHE A 119 36.50 -14.22 -26.40
N PRO A 120 36.85 -13.41 -25.37
CA PRO A 120 37.47 -12.12 -25.60
C PRO A 120 38.79 -12.34 -26.33
N LYS A 121 39.01 -11.59 -27.42
CA LYS A 121 40.24 -11.70 -28.22
C LYS A 121 41.39 -10.95 -27.59
N THR A 122 41.08 -9.99 -26.72
CA THR A 122 42.07 -9.20 -25.97
C THR A 122 41.74 -9.12 -24.49
N THR A 123 42.76 -8.86 -23.66
CA THR A 123 42.58 -8.61 -22.22
C THR A 123 41.66 -7.41 -21.98
N VAL A 124 41.72 -6.39 -22.84
CA VAL A 124 40.85 -5.21 -22.76
C VAL A 124 39.40 -5.60 -23.00
N GLU A 125 39.10 -6.33 -24.08
CA GLU A 125 37.74 -6.83 -24.35
C GLU A 125 37.18 -7.67 -23.20
N GLY A 126 37.99 -8.56 -22.61
CA GLY A 126 37.56 -9.38 -21.47
C GLY A 126 37.29 -8.56 -20.21
N VAL A 127 38.08 -7.51 -19.96
CA VAL A 127 37.82 -6.60 -18.83
C VAL A 127 36.54 -5.80 -19.09
N PHE A 128 36.35 -5.26 -20.29
CA PHE A 128 35.17 -4.47 -20.63
C PHE A 128 33.87 -5.28 -20.62
N SER A 129 33.88 -6.53 -21.10
CA SER A 129 32.68 -7.38 -21.14
C SER A 129 32.21 -7.84 -19.76
N LEU A 130 33.10 -7.92 -18.77
CA LEU A 130 32.78 -8.40 -17.42
C LEU A 130 32.63 -7.26 -16.41
N PHE A 131 33.60 -6.34 -16.34
CA PHE A 131 33.64 -5.33 -15.28
C PHE A 131 32.64 -4.20 -15.51
N PHE A 132 32.51 -3.72 -16.74
CA PHE A 132 31.65 -2.57 -17.02
C PHE A 132 30.16 -2.90 -16.78
N PRO A 133 29.63 -4.03 -17.29
CA PRO A 133 28.27 -4.45 -16.96
C PRO A 133 28.08 -4.72 -15.47
N ALA A 134 29.06 -5.33 -14.78
CA ALA A 134 28.94 -5.61 -13.35
C ALA A 134 28.82 -4.34 -12.50
N ILE A 135 29.61 -3.30 -12.80
CA ILE A 135 29.49 -1.99 -12.14
C ILE A 135 28.11 -1.38 -12.43
N PHE A 136 27.65 -1.43 -13.66
CA PHE A 136 26.36 -0.88 -14.03
C PHE A 136 25.19 -1.61 -13.35
N ILE A 137 25.19 -2.95 -13.38
CA ILE A 137 24.20 -3.81 -12.73
C ILE A 137 24.19 -3.59 -11.21
N PHE A 138 25.34 -3.41 -10.59
CA PHE A 138 25.41 -3.05 -9.16
C PHE A 138 24.56 -1.82 -8.85
N TRP A 139 24.72 -0.76 -9.65
CA TRP A 139 23.97 0.49 -9.49
C TRP A 139 22.49 0.31 -9.83
N MET A 140 22.12 -0.54 -10.78
CA MET A 140 20.72 -0.87 -11.08
C MET A 140 20.04 -1.62 -9.95
N ILE A 141 20.70 -2.62 -9.35
CA ILE A 141 20.21 -3.33 -8.17
C ILE A 141 20.06 -2.36 -6.99
N TRP A 142 21.09 -1.54 -6.74
CA TRP A 142 21.07 -0.52 -5.69
C TRP A 142 19.93 0.49 -5.89
N PHE A 143 19.76 0.97 -7.12
CA PHE A 143 18.68 1.88 -7.49
C PHE A 143 17.32 1.21 -7.28
N GLY A 144 17.17 -0.04 -7.74
CA GLY A 144 15.98 -0.86 -7.51
C GLY A 144 15.63 -0.94 -6.03
N PHE A 145 16.59 -1.22 -5.14
CA PHE A 145 16.33 -1.21 -3.69
C PHE A 145 15.84 0.15 -3.18
N LYS A 146 16.53 1.24 -3.55
CA LYS A 146 16.12 2.60 -3.15
C LYS A 146 14.73 2.94 -3.66
N TRP A 147 14.41 2.54 -4.88
CA TRP A 147 13.08 2.69 -5.47
C TRP A 147 12.04 1.88 -4.69
N GLY A 148 12.32 0.60 -4.42
CA GLY A 148 11.49 -0.28 -3.60
C GLY A 148 11.22 0.24 -2.20
N PHE A 149 12.21 0.86 -1.54
CA PHE A 149 12.01 1.50 -0.23
C PHE A 149 11.00 2.66 -0.32
N ARG A 150 11.13 3.53 -1.32
CA ARG A 150 10.18 4.63 -1.55
C ARG A 150 8.77 4.13 -1.87
N THR A 151 8.66 3.10 -2.70
CA THR A 151 7.36 2.47 -3.01
C THR A 151 6.74 1.84 -1.77
N GLY A 152 7.54 1.15 -0.96
CA GLY A 152 7.12 0.58 0.32
C GLY A 152 6.64 1.63 1.32
N GLU A 153 7.37 2.74 1.45
CA GLU A 153 7.01 3.89 2.28
C GLU A 153 5.66 4.48 1.85
N LYS A 154 5.49 4.79 0.57
CA LYS A 154 4.23 5.33 0.04
C LYS A 154 3.04 4.38 0.29
N LYS A 155 3.23 3.08 0.05
CA LYS A 155 2.18 2.07 0.31
C LYS A 155 1.85 1.96 1.79
N ALA A 156 2.84 2.05 2.68
CA ALA A 156 2.62 2.04 4.12
C ALA A 156 1.87 3.29 4.61
N ALA A 157 2.25 4.47 4.12
CA ALA A 157 1.57 5.72 4.42
C ALA A 157 0.10 5.69 3.95
N LYS A 158 -0.15 5.20 2.74
CA LYS A 158 -1.51 5.01 2.21
C LYS A 158 -2.35 4.09 3.10
N ARG A 159 -1.83 2.92 3.48
CA ARG A 159 -2.53 1.97 4.38
C ARG A 159 -2.79 2.56 5.75
N ALA A 160 -1.86 3.34 6.29
CA ALA A 160 -2.04 4.02 7.57
C ALA A 160 -3.16 5.06 7.49
N ALA A 161 -3.24 5.83 6.40
CA ALA A 161 -4.32 6.76 6.15
C ALA A 161 -5.68 6.05 6.01
N GLU A 162 -5.76 4.98 5.21
CA GLU A 162 -6.97 4.16 5.06
C GLU A 162 -7.42 3.56 6.40
N ALA A 163 -6.49 3.06 7.21
CA ALA A 163 -6.79 2.52 8.54
C ALA A 163 -7.26 3.61 9.52
N ALA A 164 -6.69 4.81 9.45
CA ALA A 164 -7.14 5.94 10.27
C ALA A 164 -8.55 6.39 9.88
N GLU A 165 -8.84 6.48 8.57
CA GLU A 165 -10.18 6.80 8.06
C GLU A 165 -11.20 5.73 8.46
N GLN A 166 -10.85 4.44 8.36
CA GLN A 166 -11.71 3.35 8.81
C GLN A 166 -11.97 3.43 10.32
N SER A 167 -10.93 3.68 11.13
CA SER A 167 -11.07 3.82 12.58
C SER A 167 -11.96 5.02 12.95
N LEU A 168 -11.81 6.15 12.24
CA LEU A 168 -12.66 7.32 12.41
C LEU A 168 -14.11 7.03 11.99
N THR A 169 -14.32 6.32 10.89
CA THR A 169 -15.65 5.88 10.41
C THR A 169 -16.34 5.02 11.46
N GLU A 170 -15.65 4.01 12.00
CA GLU A 170 -16.17 3.13 13.05
C GLU A 170 -16.49 3.90 14.35
N LEU A 171 -15.62 4.85 14.72
CA LEU A 171 -15.82 5.71 15.88
C LEU A 171 -17.09 6.57 15.74
N LEU A 172 -17.24 7.29 14.61
CA LEU A 172 -18.40 8.15 14.38
C LEU A 172 -19.69 7.34 14.24
N LEU A 173 -19.63 6.17 13.58
CA LEU A 173 -20.76 5.23 13.54
C LEU A 173 -21.18 4.79 14.94
N SER A 174 -20.22 4.55 15.83
CA SER A 174 -20.52 4.19 17.23
C SER A 174 -21.23 5.32 17.98
N PHE A 175 -20.89 6.58 17.70
CA PHE A 175 -21.55 7.72 18.32
C PHE A 175 -22.95 7.96 17.76
N GLU A 176 -23.14 7.79 16.45
CA GLU A 176 -24.46 7.84 15.81
C GLU A 176 -25.38 6.75 16.38
N LYS A 177 -24.88 5.52 16.53
CA LYS A 177 -25.61 4.43 17.20
C LYS A 177 -25.96 4.77 18.65
N GLN A 178 -25.05 5.40 19.39
CA GLN A 178 -25.34 5.87 20.75
C GLN A 178 -26.46 6.92 20.75
N LEU A 179 -26.51 7.82 19.79
CA LEU A 179 -27.61 8.79 19.69
C LEU A 179 -28.96 8.13 19.36
N LEU A 180 -28.96 6.94 18.74
CA LEU A 180 -30.17 6.15 18.48
C LEU A 180 -30.55 5.20 19.63
N ASP A 181 -29.64 4.93 20.57
CA ASP A 181 -29.87 4.00 21.68
C ASP A 181 -30.78 4.63 22.76
N PRO A 182 -31.97 4.07 23.04
CA PRO A 182 -32.87 4.55 24.10
C PRO A 182 -32.18 4.66 25.47
N ALA A 183 -31.24 3.76 25.79
CA ALA A 183 -30.51 3.77 27.06
C ALA A 183 -29.50 4.92 27.18
N VAL A 184 -29.09 5.50 26.05
CA VAL A 184 -28.30 6.74 25.97
C VAL A 184 -29.21 7.96 25.94
N ARG A 185 -30.25 7.95 25.08
CA ARG A 185 -31.21 9.06 24.91
C ARG A 185 -31.88 9.46 26.23
N ARG A 186 -32.16 8.51 27.12
CA ARG A 186 -32.73 8.79 28.46
C ARG A 186 -31.78 9.49 29.44
N VAL A 187 -30.47 9.52 29.18
CA VAL A 187 -29.47 10.03 30.14
C VAL A 187 -28.87 11.33 29.61
N ARG A 188 -29.37 12.47 30.11
CA ARG A 188 -28.90 13.81 29.73
C ARG A 188 -27.37 13.95 29.71
N LYS A 189 -26.68 13.52 30.77
CA LYS A 189 -25.21 13.59 30.87
C LYS A 189 -24.47 12.82 29.76
N LYS A 190 -25.08 11.78 29.18
CA LYS A 190 -24.48 11.07 28.03
C LYS A 190 -24.66 11.87 26.76
N LEU A 191 -25.85 12.44 26.52
CA LEU A 191 -26.12 13.33 25.40
C LEU A 191 -25.22 14.58 25.43
N GLU A 192 -25.01 15.18 26.61
CA GLU A 192 -24.12 16.34 26.77
C GLU A 192 -22.66 16.06 26.37
N ARG A 193 -22.23 14.79 26.39
CA ARG A 193 -20.90 14.38 25.93
C ARG A 193 -20.82 14.25 24.41
N LEU A 194 -21.94 13.94 23.75
CA LEU A 194 -22.05 13.71 22.31
C LEU A 194 -22.42 14.99 21.55
N LEU A 195 -23.13 15.93 22.17
CA LEU A 195 -23.60 17.16 21.52
C LEU A 195 -22.69 18.36 21.85
N HIS A 196 -22.23 19.06 20.81
CA HIS A 196 -21.46 20.29 20.91
C HIS A 196 -22.29 21.38 21.60
N VAL A 197 -21.64 22.39 22.20
CA VAL A 197 -22.36 23.49 22.88
C VAL A 197 -23.21 24.29 21.88
N ASP A 198 -22.70 24.46 20.66
CA ASP A 198 -23.37 25.16 19.55
C ASP A 198 -24.16 24.20 18.64
N PHE A 199 -24.67 23.09 19.18
CA PHE A 199 -25.39 22.10 18.39
C PHE A 199 -26.73 22.63 17.86
N VAL A 200 -27.02 22.30 16.58
CA VAL A 200 -28.28 22.59 15.90
C VAL A 200 -28.80 21.33 15.20
N GLU A 201 -30.09 21.03 15.36
CA GLU A 201 -30.79 19.97 14.62
C GLU A 201 -31.91 20.53 13.75
N ILE A 202 -32.01 20.04 12.52
CA ILE A 202 -33.19 20.21 11.66
C ILE A 202 -33.90 18.85 11.56
N GLY A 203 -35.05 18.74 12.23
CA GLY A 203 -35.86 17.52 12.19
C GLY A 203 -36.43 17.26 10.80
N ALA A 204 -36.90 16.03 10.55
CA ALA A 204 -37.57 15.67 9.29
C ALA A 204 -38.85 16.49 9.00
N SER A 205 -39.42 17.13 10.03
CA SER A 205 -40.52 18.09 9.94
C SER A 205 -40.11 19.48 9.44
N GLY A 206 -38.80 19.75 9.31
CA GLY A 206 -38.26 21.08 9.03
C GLY A 206 -38.13 21.97 10.27
N ARG A 207 -38.61 21.54 11.45
CA ARG A 207 -38.42 22.29 12.70
C ARG A 207 -36.94 22.28 13.10
N THR A 208 -36.44 23.43 13.52
CA THR A 208 -35.09 23.59 14.10
C THR A 208 -35.13 23.42 15.61
N TYR A 209 -34.13 22.73 16.15
CA TYR A 209 -33.93 22.49 17.56
C TYR A 209 -32.51 22.88 17.95
N ASP A 210 -32.38 23.63 19.03
CA ASP A 210 -31.08 23.87 19.65
C ASP A 210 -30.69 22.72 20.60
N ARG A 211 -29.44 22.76 21.06
CA ARG A 211 -28.91 21.80 22.03
C ARG A 211 -29.77 21.64 23.29
N GLN A 212 -30.25 22.72 23.88
CA GLN A 212 -30.97 22.67 25.14
C GLN A 212 -32.33 21.99 24.94
N GLN A 213 -33.04 22.34 23.86
CA GLN A 213 -34.29 21.71 23.46
C GLN A 213 -34.10 20.20 23.25
N VAL A 214 -33.07 19.78 22.51
CA VAL A 214 -32.79 18.36 22.30
C VAL A 214 -32.45 17.64 23.62
N LEU A 215 -31.68 18.26 24.52
CA LEU A 215 -31.36 17.68 25.83
C LEU A 215 -32.57 17.56 26.78
N ASP A 216 -33.60 18.37 26.57
CA ASP A 216 -34.85 18.36 27.36
C ASP A 216 -35.89 17.39 26.76
N GLU A 217 -36.00 17.33 25.43
CA GLU A 217 -36.99 16.52 24.71
C GLU A 217 -36.57 15.04 24.60
N LEU A 218 -35.31 14.74 24.25
CA LEU A 218 -34.88 13.35 23.99
C LEU A 218 -35.06 12.38 25.16
N PRO A 219 -34.83 12.77 26.43
CA PRO A 219 -35.06 11.86 27.55
C PRO A 219 -36.52 11.46 27.73
N ALA A 220 -37.46 12.35 27.42
CA ALA A 220 -38.89 12.08 27.48
C ALA A 220 -39.34 11.13 26.36
N GLU A 221 -38.77 11.30 25.17
CA GLU A 221 -39.04 10.45 23.99
C GLU A 221 -38.36 9.07 24.02
N ALA A 222 -37.39 8.88 24.93
CA ALA A 222 -36.62 7.64 24.99
C ALA A 222 -37.51 6.41 25.31
N HIS A 223 -38.60 6.60 26.04
CA HIS A 223 -39.57 5.54 26.30
C HIS A 223 -40.39 5.23 25.06
N GLY A 224 -40.20 4.04 24.48
CA GLY A 224 -40.89 3.62 23.26
C GLY A 224 -40.21 4.08 21.96
N TYR A 225 -38.99 4.62 22.04
CA TYR A 225 -38.20 4.94 20.84
C TYR A 225 -37.94 3.66 20.04
N PRO A 226 -38.32 3.61 18.75
CA PRO A 226 -38.20 2.39 17.95
C PRO A 226 -36.73 2.06 17.66
N THR A 227 -36.45 0.79 17.41
CA THR A 227 -35.15 0.37 16.87
C THR A 227 -34.92 1.05 15.51
N ARG A 228 -33.69 1.52 15.31
CA ARG A 228 -33.28 2.27 14.13
C ARG A 228 -32.02 1.62 13.56
N THR A 229 -32.10 1.17 12.31
CA THR A 229 -30.98 0.53 11.61
C THR A 229 -30.31 1.52 10.68
N ILE A 230 -29.01 1.75 10.89
CA ILE A 230 -28.18 2.59 10.04
C ILE A 230 -27.73 1.78 8.81
N GLU A 231 -27.98 2.32 7.63
CA GLU A 231 -27.56 1.77 6.34
C GLU A 231 -26.71 2.78 5.56
N GLY A 232 -25.78 2.28 4.75
CA GLY A 232 -25.00 3.12 3.83
C GLY A 232 -24.16 4.20 4.52
N PHE A 233 -23.61 3.90 5.70
CA PHE A 233 -22.83 4.87 6.48
C PHE A 233 -21.58 5.33 5.75
N GLN A 234 -21.44 6.64 5.58
CA GLN A 234 -20.33 7.27 4.90
C GLN A 234 -19.87 8.50 5.67
N ILE A 235 -18.58 8.80 5.59
CA ILE A 235 -18.00 10.01 6.14
C ILE A 235 -17.32 10.83 5.04
N ARG A 236 -17.18 12.13 5.28
CA ARG A 236 -16.45 13.07 4.45
C ARG A 236 -15.78 14.10 5.35
N GLU A 237 -14.46 14.21 5.29
CA GLU A 237 -13.75 15.29 5.97
C GLU A 237 -14.06 16.64 5.30
N LEU A 238 -14.45 17.65 6.10
CA LEU A 238 -14.68 19.02 5.65
C LEU A 238 -13.48 19.93 5.93
N GLY A 239 -12.67 19.55 6.92
CA GLY A 239 -11.48 20.27 7.36
C GLY A 239 -10.88 19.60 8.59
N GLU A 240 -9.80 20.16 9.12
CA GLU A 240 -9.14 19.63 10.32
C GLU A 240 -10.14 19.54 11.49
N GLY A 241 -10.34 18.32 12.00
CA GLY A 241 -11.27 18.07 13.10
C GLY A 241 -12.75 18.29 12.76
N LEU A 242 -13.14 18.37 11.49
CA LEU A 242 -14.54 18.55 11.08
C LEU A 242 -14.94 17.50 10.05
N VAL A 243 -15.91 16.64 10.40
CA VAL A 243 -16.33 15.50 9.59
C VAL A 243 -17.82 15.53 9.37
N GLN A 244 -18.24 15.44 8.12
CA GLN A 244 -19.61 15.23 7.73
C GLN A 244 -19.89 13.73 7.65
N VAL A 245 -21.05 13.31 8.14
CA VAL A 245 -21.50 11.94 8.13
C VAL A 245 -22.84 11.87 7.41
N PHE A 246 -23.05 10.83 6.62
CA PHE A 246 -24.30 10.56 5.92
C PHE A 246 -24.66 9.09 6.06
N TYR A 247 -25.94 8.83 6.27
CA TYR A 247 -26.47 7.48 6.31
C TYR A 247 -27.97 7.52 6.13
N ASP A 248 -28.57 6.36 5.96
CA ASP A 248 -30.01 6.22 5.93
C ASP A 248 -30.50 5.42 7.16
N ILE A 249 -31.73 5.71 7.59
CA ILE A 249 -32.48 4.90 8.55
C ILE A 249 -33.49 4.07 7.79
N ALA A 250 -33.39 2.75 7.90
CA ALA A 250 -34.24 1.81 7.17
C ALA A 250 -35.73 1.98 7.51
N GLU A 251 -36.06 2.10 8.81
CA GLU A 251 -37.44 1.96 9.29
C GLU A 251 -38.34 3.17 9.02
N ASN A 252 -37.78 4.37 8.82
CA ASN A 252 -38.57 5.55 8.45
C ASN A 252 -38.15 6.17 7.12
N GLY A 253 -37.28 5.50 6.36
CA GLY A 253 -36.81 5.99 5.06
C GLY A 253 -36.24 7.41 5.13
N THR A 254 -35.55 7.78 6.22
CA THR A 254 -34.92 9.10 6.32
C THR A 254 -33.44 9.04 5.96
N ARG A 255 -32.99 10.01 5.19
CA ARG A 255 -31.58 10.34 5.02
C ARG A 255 -31.14 11.24 6.16
N ARG A 256 -30.07 10.85 6.83
CA ARG A 256 -29.47 11.57 7.95
C ARG A 256 -28.17 12.19 7.49
N THR A 257 -27.93 13.42 7.92
CA THR A 257 -26.66 14.10 7.73
C THR A 257 -26.30 14.78 9.03
N SER A 258 -25.10 14.53 9.52
CA SER A 258 -24.58 15.18 10.71
C SER A 258 -23.19 15.72 10.46
N ILE A 259 -22.78 16.68 11.28
CA ILE A 259 -21.42 17.21 11.29
C ILE A 259 -20.86 17.00 12.69
N TRP A 260 -19.72 16.35 12.76
CA TRP A 260 -18.96 16.07 13.97
C TRP A 260 -17.72 16.97 13.99
N MET A 261 -17.48 17.58 15.15
CA MET A 261 -16.33 18.44 15.41
C MET A 261 -15.47 17.83 16.51
N PHE A 262 -14.17 17.77 16.31
CA PHE A 262 -13.19 17.41 17.32
C PHE A 262 -12.78 18.67 18.09
N ALA A 263 -13.34 18.84 19.29
CA ALA A 263 -13.09 20.02 20.14
C ALA A 263 -12.81 19.57 21.58
N GLY A 264 -11.76 20.14 22.20
CA GLY A 264 -11.39 19.79 23.58
C GLY A 264 -11.06 18.31 23.76
N HIS A 265 -10.33 17.73 22.80
CA HIS A 265 -9.91 16.32 22.75
C HIS A 265 -11.05 15.29 22.65
N ARG A 266 -12.24 15.70 22.20
CA ARG A 266 -13.37 14.79 21.99
C ARG A 266 -14.17 15.19 20.76
N TRP A 267 -14.73 14.19 20.10
CA TRP A 267 -15.72 14.37 19.04
C TRP A 267 -17.08 14.72 19.63
N ARG A 268 -17.73 15.73 19.05
CA ARG A 268 -19.10 16.14 19.37
C ARG A 268 -19.84 16.55 18.11
N MET A 269 -21.09 16.16 18.00
CA MET A 269 -21.97 16.57 16.92
C MET A 269 -22.31 18.05 17.07
N ILE A 270 -22.07 18.85 16.03
CA ILE A 270 -22.42 20.29 15.98
C ILE A 270 -23.64 20.55 15.10
N TYR A 271 -23.96 19.63 14.18
CA TYR A 271 -25.12 19.75 13.32
C TYR A 271 -25.76 18.38 13.07
N HIS A 272 -27.08 18.34 12.97
CA HIS A 272 -27.85 17.19 12.50
C HIS A 272 -29.02 17.59 11.63
N GLN A 273 -29.32 16.78 10.62
CA GLN A 273 -30.51 16.93 9.80
C GLN A 273 -31.08 15.57 9.42
N GLY A 274 -32.40 15.43 9.53
CA GLY A 274 -33.16 14.33 8.92
C GLY A 274 -33.95 14.83 7.72
N THR A 275 -33.94 14.10 6.62
CA THR A 275 -34.76 14.40 5.44
C THR A 275 -35.45 13.12 4.97
N PRO A 276 -36.78 13.09 4.78
CA PRO A 276 -37.45 11.94 4.17
C PRO A 276 -36.88 11.66 2.79
N ARG A 277 -36.68 10.37 2.43
CA ARG A 277 -36.42 10.02 1.03
C ARG A 277 -37.67 10.36 0.22
N GLY A 278 -37.48 11.08 -0.89
CA GLY A 278 -38.55 11.28 -1.87
C GLY A 278 -39.01 9.92 -2.38
N SER A 279 -40.33 9.72 -2.42
CA SER A 279 -40.99 8.56 -3.05
C SER A 279 -40.68 8.49 -4.55
#